data_AF-A0A9Q0TQ05-F1
#
_entry.id   AF-A0A9Q0TQ05-F1
#
_cell.length_a   1.000
_cell.length_b   1.000
_cell.length_c   1.000
_cell.angle_alpha   90.00
_cell.angle_beta   90.00
_cell.angle_gamma   90.00
#
_symmetry.space_group_name_H-M   'P 1'
#
loop_
_entity.id
_entity.type
_entity.pdbx_description
1 polymer ?
#
loop_
_entity_poly.entity_id
_entity_poly.type
_entity_poly.pdbx_seq_one_letter_code
_entity_poly.pdbx_strand_id
1 'polypeptide(L)'
;MKLLKDISCNKLCFGLKIPKVSLDFYSRILGMSLLKRLDFPEMKFSLYFLGYEDHASAPGNSVERTVWTFGRKATIELTHNWGTENDPEFKYHNGNSEPRGFGM
;
A
#
# COMPACT_ATOMS: atom_id res chain seq x y z
N MET A 1 -21.00 25.51 4.55
CA MET A 1 -20.48 24.42 5.41
C MET A 1 -20.94 23.05 4.85
N LYS A 2 -20.36 22.59 3.73
CA LYS A 2 -20.79 21.35 3.05
C LYS A 2 -19.67 20.66 2.22
N LEU A 3 -18.40 20.92 2.54
CA LEU A 3 -17.24 20.41 1.80
C LEU A 3 -16.36 19.40 2.56
N LEU A 4 -16.67 19.13 3.84
CA LEU A 4 -15.89 18.21 4.68
C LEU A 4 -16.58 16.86 4.94
N LYS A 5 -17.79 16.62 4.42
CA LYS A 5 -18.55 15.38 4.71
C LYS A 5 -18.08 14.16 3.92
N ASP A 6 -17.33 14.34 2.84
CA ASP A 6 -16.90 13.25 1.96
C ASP A 6 -15.38 12.97 2.00
N ILE A 7 -14.64 13.69 2.86
CA ILE A 7 -13.22 13.40 3.06
C ILE A 7 -13.10 12.18 3.97
N SER A 8 -12.79 11.05 3.36
CA SER A 8 -12.50 9.80 4.06
C SER A 8 -11.01 9.48 3.92
N CYS A 9 -10.32 9.29 5.05
CA CYS A 9 -8.96 8.76 5.05
C CYS A 9 -9.04 7.28 4.66
N ASN A 10 -8.90 7.01 3.36
CA ASN A 10 -9.14 5.67 2.81
C ASN A 10 -7.90 4.79 2.79
N LYS A 11 -6.71 5.39 2.95
CA LYS A 11 -5.42 4.72 2.76
C LYS A 11 -4.49 5.02 3.92
N LEU A 12 -3.83 3.98 4.40
CA LEU A 12 -2.68 4.08 5.28
C LEU A 12 -1.46 3.59 4.50
N CYS A 13 -0.48 4.47 4.27
CA CYS A 13 0.68 4.20 3.42
C CYS A 13 1.90 3.84 4.26
N PHE A 14 2.55 2.72 3.95
CA PHE A 14 3.81 2.29 4.57
C PHE A 14 4.86 1.93 3.52
N GLY A 15 6.10 2.37 3.74
CA GLY A 15 7.26 1.91 2.98
C GLY A 15 7.74 0.55 3.46
N LEU A 16 8.03 -0.38 2.54
CA LEU A 16 8.46 -1.73 2.86
C LEU A 16 9.79 -2.12 2.22
N LYS A 17 10.66 -2.69 3.06
CA LYS A 17 11.93 -3.28 2.64
C LYS A 17 11.76 -4.69 2.06
N ILE A 18 10.86 -5.50 2.64
CA ILE A 18 10.66 -6.91 2.21
C ILE A 18 9.17 -7.16 1.96
N PRO A 19 8.73 -7.19 0.68
CA PRO A 19 7.32 -7.31 0.34
C PRO A 19 6.75 -8.68 0.69
N LYS A 20 7.52 -9.77 0.52
CA LYS A 20 7.05 -11.14 0.79
C LYS A 20 6.67 -11.34 2.26
N VAL A 21 7.53 -10.93 3.20
CA VAL A 21 7.29 -11.07 4.64
C VAL A 21 6.11 -10.21 5.09
N SER A 22 5.97 -9.02 4.52
CA SER A 22 4.90 -8.10 4.89
C SER A 22 3.56 -8.56 4.35
N LEU A 23 3.49 -8.94 3.06
CA LEU A 23 2.29 -9.54 2.48
C LEU A 23 1.85 -10.75 3.29
N ASP A 24 2.80 -11.60 3.66
CA ASP A 24 2.53 -12.76 4.47
C ASP A 24 1.94 -12.41 5.86
N PHE A 25 2.51 -11.42 6.53
CA PHE A 25 1.99 -10.92 7.81
C PHE A 25 0.57 -10.37 7.67
N TYR A 26 0.34 -9.46 6.73
CA TYR A 26 -0.98 -8.85 6.54
C TYR A 26 -2.03 -9.85 6.06
N SER A 27 -1.63 -10.85 5.26
CA SER A 27 -2.56 -11.85 4.73
C SER A 27 -2.85 -12.97 5.73
N ARG A 28 -1.80 -13.59 6.30
CA ARG A 28 -1.94 -14.78 7.15
C ARG A 28 -2.27 -14.46 8.59
N ILE A 29 -1.70 -13.38 9.14
CA ILE A 29 -1.87 -13.03 10.56
C ILE A 29 -3.06 -12.10 10.74
N LEU A 30 -3.14 -11.06 9.92
CA LEU A 30 -4.23 -10.09 10.00
C LEU A 30 -5.45 -10.47 9.16
N GLY A 31 -5.35 -11.46 8.26
CA GLY A 31 -6.50 -11.90 7.46
C GLY A 31 -6.92 -10.93 6.36
N MET A 32 -6.02 -10.02 5.94
CA MET A 32 -6.31 -9.08 4.86
C MET A 32 -6.10 -9.73 3.49
N SER A 33 -6.87 -9.26 2.51
CA SER A 33 -6.81 -9.71 1.13
C SER A 33 -5.96 -8.75 0.29
N LEU A 34 -5.13 -9.29 -0.61
CA LEU A 34 -4.40 -8.49 -1.59
C LEU A 34 -5.35 -8.06 -2.72
N LEU A 35 -5.81 -6.81 -2.69
CA LEU A 35 -6.82 -6.29 -3.62
C LEU A 35 -6.22 -6.01 -5.00
N LYS A 36 -5.04 -5.37 -5.02
CA LYS A 36 -4.37 -4.98 -6.25
C LYS A 36 -2.86 -4.85 -6.03
N ARG A 37 -2.09 -5.24 -7.04
CA ARG A 37 -0.69 -4.87 -7.19
C ARG A 37 -0.52 -3.97 -8.41
N LEU A 38 0.24 -2.89 -8.27
CA LEU A 38 0.66 -2.03 -9.36
C LEU A 38 2.19 -2.02 -9.40
N ASP A 39 2.75 -2.36 -10.56
CA ASP A 39 4.19 -2.39 -10.77
C ASP A 39 4.57 -1.20 -11.67
N PHE A 40 5.57 -0.41 -11.27
CA PHE A 40 6.08 0.74 -12.03
C PHE A 40 7.55 0.51 -12.39
N PRO A 41 7.85 -0.21 -13.49
CA PRO A 41 9.21 -0.63 -13.84
C PRO A 41 10.16 0.55 -14.11
N GLU A 42 9.65 1.63 -14.72
CA GLU A 42 10.45 2.83 -15.04
C GLU A 42 10.99 3.51 -13.77
N MET A 43 10.20 3.53 -12.71
CA MET A 43 10.54 4.14 -11.43
C MET A 43 11.04 3.11 -10.40
N LYS A 44 11.11 1.82 -10.76
CA LYS A 44 11.59 0.71 -9.93
C LYS A 44 10.88 0.59 -8.57
N PHE A 45 9.55 0.69 -8.55
CA PHE A 45 8.79 0.40 -7.34
C PHE A 45 7.47 -0.33 -7.65
N SER A 46 6.93 -1.01 -6.63
CA SER A 46 5.63 -1.67 -6.65
C SER A 46 4.76 -1.17 -5.51
N LEU A 47 3.47 -1.01 -5.77
CA LEU A 47 2.44 -0.73 -4.77
C LEU A 47 1.59 -1.97 -4.56
N TYR A 48 1.36 -2.32 -3.30
CA TYR A 48 0.46 -3.41 -2.90
C TYR A 48 -0.68 -2.83 -2.06
N PHE A 49 -1.91 -3.04 -2.50
CA PHE A 49 -3.11 -2.61 -1.81
C PHE A 49 -3.75 -3.78 -1.10
N LEU A 50 -3.90 -3.68 0.23
CA LEU A 50 -4.54 -4.68 1.06
C LEU A 50 -5.75 -4.12 1.78
N GLY A 51 -6.72 -4.97 2.05
CA GLY A 51 -7.91 -4.60 2.81
C GLY A 51 -8.76 -5.81 3.20
N TYR A 52 -9.74 -5.59 4.06
CA TYR A 52 -10.73 -6.59 4.46
C TYR A 52 -11.89 -6.63 3.48
N GLU A 53 -11.63 -7.05 2.24
CA GLU A 53 -12.65 -7.16 1.21
C GLU A 53 -12.68 -8.58 0.64
N ASP A 54 -13.87 -8.96 0.17
CA ASP A 54 -14.08 -10.24 -0.49
C ASP A 54 -13.62 -10.16 -1.95
N HIS A 55 -12.70 -11.05 -2.33
CA HIS A 55 -12.21 -11.18 -3.69
C HIS A 55 -13.32 -11.49 -4.71
N ALA A 56 -14.43 -12.13 -4.29
CA ALA A 56 -15.55 -12.42 -5.18
C ALA A 56 -16.30 -11.15 -5.60
N SER A 57 -16.25 -10.10 -4.78
CA SER A 57 -16.87 -8.80 -5.09
C SER A 57 -16.02 -7.92 -6.00
N ALA A 58 -14.75 -8.29 -6.22
CA ALA A 58 -13.80 -7.48 -6.97
C ALA A 58 -13.97 -7.68 -8.48
N PRO A 59 -14.10 -6.60 -9.28
CA PRO A 59 -14.19 -6.69 -10.74
C PRO A 59 -13.03 -7.47 -11.36
N GLY A 60 -13.30 -8.19 -12.45
CA GLY A 60 -12.28 -8.92 -13.21
C GLY A 60 -11.43 -8.00 -14.11
N ASN A 61 -12.00 -6.90 -14.60
CA ASN A 61 -11.29 -5.94 -15.44
C ASN A 61 -10.25 -5.17 -14.61
N SER A 62 -9.03 -5.03 -15.14
CA SER A 62 -7.92 -4.39 -14.43
C SER A 62 -8.20 -2.94 -14.03
N VAL A 63 -8.84 -2.15 -14.91
CA VAL A 63 -9.15 -0.73 -14.70
C VAL A 63 -10.26 -0.58 -13.67
N GLU A 64 -11.34 -1.35 -13.81
CA GLU A 64 -12.45 -1.33 -12.86
C GLU A 64 -12.02 -1.80 -11.48
N ARG A 65 -11.14 -2.82 -11.41
CA ARG A 65 -10.56 -3.29 -10.14
C ARG A 65 -9.72 -2.20 -9.47
N THR A 66 -9.00 -1.39 -10.26
CA THR A 66 -8.27 -0.23 -9.73
C THR A 66 -9.25 0.76 -9.11
N VAL A 67 -10.25 1.23 -9.85
CA VAL A 67 -11.27 2.18 -9.34
C VAL A 67 -11.96 1.62 -8.08
N TRP A 68 -12.35 0.35 -8.12
CA TRP A 68 -12.96 -0.35 -6.98
C TRP A 68 -12.05 -0.34 -5.75
N THR A 69 -10.78 -0.71 -5.92
CA THR A 69 -9.77 -0.75 -4.83
C THR A 69 -9.55 0.63 -4.24
N PHE A 70 -9.41 1.67 -5.07
CA PHE A 70 -9.18 3.03 -4.61
C PHE A 70 -10.38 3.63 -3.86
N GLY A 71 -11.59 3.13 -4.12
CA GLY A 71 -12.83 3.51 -3.44
C GLY A 71 -13.16 2.71 -2.18
N ARG A 72 -12.36 1.69 -1.82
CA ARG A 72 -12.52 0.97 -0.54
C ARG A 72 -12.01 1.81 0.62
N LYS A 73 -12.66 1.66 1.78
CA LYS A 73 -12.24 2.31 3.02
C LYS A 73 -11.18 1.45 3.73
N ALA A 74 -10.32 2.09 4.52
CA ALA A 74 -9.34 1.41 5.36
C ALA A 74 -8.42 0.42 4.61
N THR A 75 -8.00 0.80 3.40
CA THR A 75 -6.98 0.03 2.66
C THR A 75 -5.59 0.38 3.16
N ILE A 76 -4.69 -0.60 3.17
CA ILE A 76 -3.27 -0.39 3.41
C ILE A 76 -2.58 -0.36 2.06
N GLU A 77 -1.80 0.69 1.83
CA GLU A 77 -0.91 0.83 0.69
C GLU A 77 0.52 0.54 1.14
N LEU A 78 1.12 -0.49 0.57
CA LEU A 78 2.50 -0.86 0.84
C LEU A 78 3.35 -0.53 -0.37
N THR A 79 4.34 0.33 -0.18
CA THR A 79 5.25 0.77 -1.25
C THR A 79 6.58 0.04 -1.11
N HIS A 80 6.90 -0.81 -2.10
CA HIS A 80 8.18 -1.51 -2.18
C HIS A 80 9.05 -0.88 -3.26
N ASN A 81 10.14 -0.25 -2.84
CA ASN A 81 11.17 0.23 -3.76
C ASN A 81 12.12 -0.92 -4.06
N TRP A 82 12.26 -1.27 -5.34
CA TRP A 82 13.03 -2.44 -5.76
C TRP A 82 14.52 -2.27 -5.43
N GLY A 83 15.15 -3.32 -4.93
CA GLY A 83 16.56 -3.31 -4.55
C GLY A 83 16.84 -2.89 -3.11
N THR A 84 15.87 -2.28 -2.41
CA THR A 84 16.03 -1.94 -0.99
C THR A 84 16.14 -3.17 -0.09
N GLU A 85 15.60 -4.32 -0.52
CA GLU A 85 15.71 -5.60 0.18
C GLU A 85 17.15 -6.11 0.31
N ASN A 86 18.03 -5.73 -0.62
CA ASN A 86 19.41 -6.20 -0.70
C ASN A 86 20.43 -5.19 -0.15
N ASP A 87 19.97 -4.00 0.23
CA ASP A 87 20.81 -2.95 0.78
C ASP A 87 20.78 -2.98 2.32
N PRO A 88 21.86 -3.42 3.00
CA PRO A 88 21.91 -3.46 4.45
C PRO A 88 21.94 -2.06 5.09
N GLU A 89 22.35 -1.03 4.37
CA GLU A 89 22.43 0.36 4.86
C GLU A 89 21.10 1.12 4.67
N PHE A 90 20.20 0.61 3.81
CA PHE A 90 18.91 1.26 3.57
C PHE A 90 18.05 1.30 4.84
N LYS A 91 17.81 2.52 5.34
CA LYS A 91 16.94 2.84 6.47
C LYS A 91 15.76 3.67 5.98
N TYR A 92 14.55 3.21 6.26
CA TYR A 92 13.37 4.04 6.07
C TYR A 92 13.39 5.19 7.10
N HIS A 93 13.27 6.43 6.61
CA HIS A 93 13.03 7.59 7.46
C HIS A 93 11.63 7.48 8.06
N ASN A 94 11.57 7.28 9.37
CA ASN A 94 10.31 7.13 10.12
C ASN A 94 9.66 8.48 10.49
N GLY A 95 10.21 9.60 9.98
CA GLY A 95 9.77 10.96 10.28
C GLY A 95 9.94 11.44 11.73
N ASN A 96 10.37 10.55 12.63
CA ASN A 96 10.59 10.85 14.05
C ASN A 96 12.04 11.26 14.36
N SER A 97 12.96 11.00 13.44
CA SER A 97 14.36 11.43 13.48
C SER A 97 14.61 12.58 12.50
N GLU A 98 15.53 13.48 12.82
CA GLU A 98 15.90 14.62 11.96
C GLU A 98 16.42 14.16 10.57
N PRO A 99 16.00 14.81 9.47
CA PRO A 99 15.01 15.89 9.38
C PRO A 99 13.58 15.33 9.51
N ARG A 100 12.76 16.02 10.31
CA ARG A 100 11.37 15.62 10.56
C ARG A 100 10.50 15.83 9.31
N GLY A 101 9.90 14.76 8.81
CA GLY A 101 9.01 14.76 7.65
C GLY A 101 8.81 13.36 7.07
N PHE A 102 7.77 13.20 6.23
CA PHE A 102 7.61 12.01 5.39
C PHE A 102 7.98 12.40 3.95
N GLY A 103 9.12 11.91 3.47
CA GLY A 103 9.64 12.18 2.14
C GLY A 103 11.16 11.97 2.09
N MET A 104 11.64 11.48 0.94
CA MET A 104 13.03 11.09 0.59
C MET A 104 14.15 11.67 1.46
#